data_AF-A0A816HUY7-F1
#
_entry.id   AF-A0A816HUY7-F1
#
_cell.length_a   1.000
_cell.length_b   1.000
_cell.length_c   1.000
_cell.angle_alpha   90.00
_cell.angle_beta   90.00
_cell.angle_gamma   90.00
#
_symmetry.space_group_name_H-M   'P 1'
#
loop_
_entity.id
_entity.type
_entity.pdbx_description
1 polymer ?
#
loop_
_entity_poly.entity_id
_entity_poly.type
_entity_poly.pdbx_seq_one_letter_code
_entity_poly.pdbx_strand_id
1 'polypeptide(L)' 'NRWEQLISQKMTSLNKFFFSYTDIIYGNFNITSYPLLNDFTSSFWINRKWIFKVLAHDDELIYSIRPYS' A
#
# COMPACT_ATOMS: atom_id res chain seq x y z
N ASN A 1 -1.83 -11.39 -4.33
CA ASN A 1 -1.56 -10.13 -3.61
C ASN A 1 -1.34 -10.42 -2.13
N ARG A 2 -0.12 -10.21 -1.62
CA ARG A 2 0.26 -10.48 -0.22
C ARG A 2 -0.51 -9.60 0.78
N TRP A 3 -0.74 -8.33 0.43
CA TRP A 3 -1.40 -7.37 1.32
C TRP A 3 -2.89 -7.66 1.47
N GLU A 4 -3.57 -7.99 0.38
CA GLU A 4 -4.98 -8.39 0.42
C GLU A 4 -5.19 -9.61 1.33
N GLN A 5 -4.30 -10.61 1.24
CA GLN A 5 -4.37 -11.80 2.08
C GLN A 5 -4.14 -11.46 3.55
N LEU A 6 -3.09 -10.67 3.86
CA LEU A 6 -2.81 -10.23 5.22
C LEU A 6 -4.01 -9.51 5.84
N ILE A 7 -4.60 -8.55 5.12
CA ILE A 7 -5.73 -7.75 5.60
C ILE A 7 -6.97 -8.63 5.76
N SER A 8 -7.26 -9.49 4.79
CA SER A 8 -8.43 -10.37 4.83
C SER A 8 -8.36 -11.40 5.96
N GLN A 9 -7.16 -11.84 6.35
CA GLN A 9 -6.99 -12.86 7.39
C GLN A 9 -6.79 -12.27 8.78
N LYS A 10 -6.10 -11.15 8.89
CA LYS A 10 -5.62 -10.62 10.18
C LYS A 10 -6.32 -9.34 10.62
N MET A 11 -7.05 -8.66 9.74
CA MET A 11 -7.65 -7.34 10.01
C MET A 11 -9.17 -7.32 9.77
N THR A 12 -9.84 -8.47 9.91
CA THR A 12 -11.29 -8.64 9.66
C THR A 12 -12.20 -7.76 10.53
N SER A 13 -11.74 -7.38 11.72
CA SER A 13 -12.49 -6.56 12.69
C SER A 13 -12.12 -5.07 12.66
N LEU A 14 -11.12 -4.68 11.87
CA LEU A 14 -10.71 -3.28 11.71
C LEU A 14 -11.45 -2.67 10.52
N ASN A 15 -12.65 -2.14 10.78
CA ASN A 15 -13.41 -1.37 9.79
C ASN A 15 -12.62 -0.17 9.23
N LYS A 16 -11.63 0.31 10.00
CA LYS A 16 -10.72 1.39 9.65
C LYS A 16 -9.34 1.09 10.25
N PHE A 17 -8.29 1.04 9.44
CA PHE A 17 -6.91 0.99 9.92
C PHE A 17 -5.99 1.83 9.04
N PHE A 18 -4.94 2.37 9.66
CA PHE A 18 -3.84 2.98 8.94
C PHE A 18 -2.71 1.95 8.82
N PHE A 19 -2.29 1.64 7.61
CA PHE A 19 -1.15 0.77 7.36
C PHE A 19 -0.06 1.57 6.67
N SER A 20 1.13 1.54 7.25
CA SER A 20 2.34 2.11 6.66
C SER A 20 3.40 1.02 6.55
N TYR A 21 3.95 0.85 5.37
CA TYR A 21 5.09 -0.03 5.11
C TYR A 21 6.21 0.79 4.50
N THR A 22 7.43 0.62 5.01
CA THR A 22 8.62 1.26 4.47
C THR A 22 9.47 0.22 3.77
N ASP A 23 9.80 0.46 2.50
CA ASP A 23 10.80 -0.31 1.77
C ASP A 23 12.07 0.51 1.58
N ILE A 24 13.22 -0.13 1.72
CA ILE A 24 14.52 0.53 1.52
C ILE A 24 14.95 0.26 0.09
N ILE A 25 15.17 1.33 -0.66
CA ILE A 25 15.58 1.26 -2.06
C ILE A 25 17.07 1.52 -2.14
N TYR A 26 17.78 0.65 -2.86
CA TYR A 26 19.20 0.83 -3.14
C TYR A 26 19.39 1.25 -4.62
N GLY A 27 20.07 2.37 -4.86
CA GLY A 27 20.44 2.83 -6.20
C GLY A 27 19.41 3.70 -6.91
N ASN A 28 19.49 3.80 -8.24
CA ASN A 28 18.63 4.67 -9.06
C ASN A 28 17.18 4.15 -9.09
N PHE A 29 16.37 4.59 -8.14
CA PHE A 29 14.96 4.25 -8.04
C PHE A 29 14.10 5.05 -9.03
N ASN A 30 13.19 4.36 -9.72
CA ASN A 30 12.12 5.00 -10.50
C ASN A 30 10.76 4.50 -10.03
N ILE A 31 9.99 5.42 -9.44
CA ILE A 31 8.67 5.16 -8.85
C ILE A 31 7.65 4.65 -9.88
N THR A 32 7.73 5.13 -11.12
CA THR A 32 6.75 4.81 -12.17
C THR A 32 6.82 3.36 -12.65
N SER A 33 7.98 2.72 -12.50
CA SER A 33 8.21 1.32 -12.87
C SER A 33 8.08 0.33 -11.70
N TYR A 34 7.69 0.81 -10.51
CA TYR A 34 7.81 0.00 -9.32
C TYR A 34 6.64 -1.03 -9.19
N PRO A 35 6.93 -2.35 -9.19
CA PRO A 35 5.91 -3.40 -9.31
C PRO A 35 4.82 -3.36 -8.23
N LEU A 36 5.19 -2.94 -7.01
CA LEU A 36 4.27 -2.86 -5.86
C LEU A 36 3.11 -1.89 -6.09
N LEU A 37 3.22 -0.90 -6.98
CA LEU A 37 2.08 -0.02 -7.32
C LEU A 37 0.96 -0.80 -8.02
N ASN A 38 1.31 -1.80 -8.84
CA ASN A 38 0.32 -2.61 -9.55
C ASN A 38 -0.47 -3.51 -8.58
N ASP A 39 0.08 -3.85 -7.43
CA ASP A 39 -0.61 -4.65 -6.41
C ASP A 39 -1.84 -3.91 -5.82
N PHE A 40 -1.96 -2.59 -5.98
CA PHE A 40 -3.09 -1.83 -5.42
C PHE A 40 -4.22 -1.54 -6.42
N THR A 41 -4.23 -2.25 -7.56
CA THR A 41 -5.19 -2.02 -8.66
C THR A 41 -6.39 -2.98 -8.65
N SER A 42 -6.41 -3.98 -7.76
CA SER A 42 -7.48 -4.98 -7.72
C SER A 42 -8.81 -4.41 -7.18
N SER A 43 -9.90 -5.13 -7.45
CA SER A 43 -11.24 -4.81 -6.92
C SER A 43 -11.30 -4.77 -5.39
N PHE A 44 -10.42 -5.50 -4.70
CA PHE A 44 -10.29 -5.46 -3.24
C PHE A 44 -10.04 -4.04 -2.73
N TRP A 45 -9.17 -3.29 -3.40
CA TRP A 45 -8.78 -1.93 -3.03
C TRP A 45 -9.79 -0.90 -3.52
N ILE A 46 -10.22 -1.02 -4.79
CA ILE A 46 -11.19 -0.11 -5.42
C ILE A 46 -12.51 -0.09 -4.64
N ASN A 47 -13.05 -1.26 -4.29
CA ASN A 47 -14.35 -1.36 -3.63
C ASN A 47 -14.34 -0.80 -2.21
N ARG A 48 -13.20 -0.86 -1.51
CA ARG A 48 -13.05 -0.27 -0.18
C ARG A 48 -13.01 1.25 -0.21
N LYS A 49 -12.82 1.86 -1.40
CA LYS A 49 -12.62 3.30 -1.60
C LYS A 49 -11.47 3.85 -0.75
N TRP A 50 -10.49 3.04 -0.39
CA TRP A 50 -9.40 3.49 0.49
C TRP A 50 -8.38 4.34 -0.26
N ILE A 51 -7.79 5.30 0.44
CA ILE A 51 -6.72 6.14 -0.10
C ILE A 51 -5.42 5.34 -0.01
N PHE A 52 -4.83 5.08 -1.17
CA PHE A 52 -3.47 4.59 -1.28
C PHE A 52 -2.53 5.74 -1.64
N LYS A 53 -1.43 5.85 -0.91
CA LYS A 53 -0.41 6.87 -1.13
C LYS A 53 0.97 6.21 -1.09
N VAL A 54 1.82 6.57 -2.04
CA VAL A 54 3.24 6.25 -1.99
C VAL A 54 4.00 7.56 -1.85
N LEU A 55 4.91 7.59 -0.88
CA LEU A 55 5.85 8.67 -0.65
C LEU A 55 7.25 8.11 -0.86
N ALA A 56 8.07 8.81 -1.63
CA ALA A 56 9.49 8.53 -1.73
C ALA A 56 10.25 9.61 -0.96
N HIS A 57 11.16 9.21 -0.08
CA HIS A 57 12.05 10.12 0.65
C HIS A 57 13.43 9.50 0.74
N ASP A 58 14.45 10.19 0.22
CA ASP A 58 15.82 9.67 0.12
C ASP A 58 15.86 8.24 -0.47
N ASP A 59 16.21 7.26 0.35
CA ASP A 59 16.32 5.83 0.03
C ASP A 59 15.11 5.01 0.53
N GLU A 60 14.01 5.66 0.87
CA GLU A 60 12.81 5.02 1.44
C GLU A 60 11.56 5.21 0.58
N LEU A 61 10.78 4.15 0.43
CA LEU A 61 9.41 4.19 -0.05
C LEU A 61 8.45 3.88 1.07
N ILE A 62 7.59 4.85 1.36
CA ILE A 62 6.53 4.70 2.35
C ILE A 62 5.20 4.48 1.63
N TYR A 63 4.62 3.31 1.83
CA TYR A 63 3.31 2.90 1.34
C TYR A 63 2.29 3.11 2.44
N SER A 64 1.32 3.99 2.21
CA SER A 64 0.24 4.29 3.15
C SER A 64 -1.10 3.85 2.59
N ILE A 65 -1.86 3.07 3.36
CA ILE A 65 -3.25 2.72 3.08
C ILE A 65 -4.11 3.22 4.22
N ARG A 66 -5.17 3.96 3.89
CA ARG A 66 -6.13 4.45 4.89
C ARG A 66 -7.55 4.53 4.36
N PRO A 67 -8.57 4.42 5.22
CA PRO A 67 -9.95 4.67 4.84
C PRO A 67 -10.14 6.08 4.29
N TYR A 68 -11.00 6.20 3.29
CA TYR A 68 -11.54 7.50 2.89
C TYR A 68 -12.46 7.99 4.01
N SER A 69 -12.18 9.19 4.50
CA SER A 69 -12.86 9.79 5.66
C SER A 69 -14.18 10.41 5.22
#